data_AF-A0AAU8LZZ9-F1
#
_entry.id   AF-A0AAU8LZZ9-F1
#
_cell.length_a   1.000
_cell.length_b   1.000
_cell.length_c   1.000
_cell.angle_alpha   90.00
_cell.angle_beta   90.00
_cell.angle_gamma   90.00
#
_symmetry.space_group_name_H-M   'P 1'
#
loop_
_entity.id
_entity.type
_entity.pdbx_description
1 polymer ?
#
loop_
_entity_poly.entity_id
_entity_poly.type
_entity_poly.pdbx_seq_one_letter_code
_entity_poly.pdbx_strand_id
1 'polypeptide(L)'
;MKAEEIRKQLLELLIDFEDELRSDNLRQKVLSLVPCYHQLRDLGKSLIPAEEARSARDRILHYFLKYQGVVISGDELLVVSGIQEYARRIRELRVQFGWSIASGLTATQMAEENEFSLVDIDAAAMGTSDYILLSDEQDRDAAHRWNVANEIRRENISVRDRLLKYFRKNIGQKITGEELKYLARDKSEWARRVRELRTEYGWPIVTKNTGRPDLEVGVYLLEADRQSPKHDRRIPDPVQRNVLRRDDYKCTVCAWSHEEWNRSDPRHLELHHQKTHATGGGNTEDNLVTLCTVCHDDIHRKK
;
A
#
# COMPACT_ATOMS: atom_id res chain seq x y z
N MET A 1 19.95 -29.73 -9.82
CA MET A 1 19.81 -30.91 -8.95
C MET A 1 18.41 -30.93 -8.39
N LYS A 2 17.84 -32.12 -8.15
CA LYS A 2 16.51 -32.22 -7.51
C LYS A 2 16.66 -31.90 -6.03
N ALA A 3 15.64 -31.29 -5.42
CA ALA A 3 15.67 -30.89 -4.00
C ALA A 3 16.12 -32.03 -3.06
N GLU A 4 15.67 -33.25 -3.33
CA GLU A 4 16.02 -34.43 -2.53
C GLU A 4 17.51 -34.79 -2.58
N GLU A 5 18.18 -34.54 -3.70
CA GLU A 5 19.62 -34.78 -3.84
C GLU A 5 20.43 -33.77 -3.02
N ILE A 6 20.01 -32.50 -3.05
CA ILE A 6 20.61 -31.42 -2.25
C ILE A 6 20.40 -31.69 -0.75
N ARG A 7 19.21 -32.15 -0.36
CA ARG A 7 18.91 -32.54 1.02
C ARG A 7 19.86 -33.61 1.53
N LYS A 8 20.14 -34.65 0.72
CA LYS A 8 21.07 -35.72 1.09
C LYS A 8 22.50 -35.20 1.28
N GLN A 9 22.98 -34.38 0.36
CA GLN A 9 24.32 -33.76 0.48
C GLN A 9 24.43 -32.86 1.72
N LEU A 10 23.37 -32.12 2.06
CA LEU A 10 23.34 -31.31 3.28
C LEU A 10 23.40 -32.17 4.55
N LEU A 11 22.70 -33.31 4.59
CA LEU A 11 22.76 -34.23 5.72
C LEU A 11 24.16 -34.82 5.92
N GLU A 12 24.84 -35.20 4.84
CA GLU A 12 26.22 -35.68 4.91
C GLU A 12 27.14 -34.63 5.53
N LEU A 13 27.08 -33.38 5.06
CA LEU A 13 27.89 -32.28 5.61
C LEU A 13 27.61 -32.01 7.09
N LEU A 14 26.36 -32.16 7.53
CA LEU A 14 25.97 -31.97 8.93
C LEU A 14 26.43 -33.13 9.83
N ILE A 15 26.47 -34.35 9.30
CA ILE A 15 27.03 -35.52 10.00
C ILE A 15 28.54 -35.31 10.18
N ASP A 16 29.25 -34.93 9.13
CA ASP A 16 30.70 -34.70 9.18
C ASP A 16 31.07 -33.54 10.12
N PHE A 17 30.18 -32.57 10.31
CA PHE A 17 30.37 -31.45 11.23
C PHE A 17 30.43 -31.89 12.71
N GLU A 18 29.90 -33.06 13.07
CA GLU A 18 29.96 -33.57 14.45
C GLU A 18 31.40 -33.72 14.94
N ASP A 19 32.31 -34.19 14.09
CA ASP A 19 33.72 -34.34 14.44
C ASP A 19 34.41 -32.98 14.58
N GLU A 20 34.04 -32.00 13.75
CA GLU A 20 34.59 -30.65 13.81
C GLU A 20 34.17 -29.89 15.08
N LEU A 21 33.03 -30.23 15.70
CA LEU A 21 32.62 -29.66 16.98
C LEU A 21 33.62 -29.95 18.11
N ARG A 22 34.36 -31.07 18.02
CA ARG A 22 35.36 -31.50 19.01
C ARG A 22 36.70 -30.77 18.88
N SER A 23 36.92 -30.03 17.78
CA SER A 23 38.09 -29.20 17.55
C SER A 23 38.11 -27.98 18.49
N ASP A 24 39.28 -27.47 18.89
CA ASP A 24 39.39 -26.19 19.63
C ASP A 24 39.44 -24.96 18.71
N ASN A 25 39.48 -25.17 17.37
CA ASN A 25 39.65 -24.09 16.41
C ASN A 25 38.31 -23.49 15.95
N LEU A 26 37.96 -22.32 16.49
CA LEU A 26 36.73 -21.59 16.12
C LEU A 26 36.62 -21.30 14.61
N ARG A 27 37.71 -20.86 13.96
CA ARG A 27 37.67 -20.52 12.53
C ARG A 27 37.36 -21.75 11.68
N GLN A 28 37.93 -22.90 12.04
CA GLN A 28 37.69 -24.15 11.31
C GLN A 28 36.22 -24.58 11.41
N LYS A 29 35.62 -24.50 12.61
CA LYS A 29 34.18 -24.74 12.81
C LYS A 29 33.29 -23.84 11.96
N VAL A 30 33.65 -22.56 11.83
CA VAL A 30 32.89 -21.64 10.98
C VAL A 30 33.03 -22.01 9.51
N LEU A 31 34.25 -22.34 9.06
CA LEU A 31 34.53 -22.69 7.67
C LEU A 31 33.83 -23.99 7.23
N SER A 32 33.69 -24.98 8.11
CA SER A 32 32.97 -26.23 7.81
C SER A 32 31.45 -26.04 7.71
N LEU A 33 30.89 -24.99 8.32
CA LEU A 33 29.48 -24.62 8.14
C LEU A 33 29.19 -23.86 6.84
N VAL A 34 30.20 -23.29 6.18
CA VAL A 34 30.01 -22.54 4.92
C VAL A 34 29.41 -23.43 3.80
N PRO A 35 29.90 -24.66 3.55
CA PRO A 35 29.26 -25.60 2.63
C PRO A 35 27.81 -25.94 3.02
N CYS A 36 27.54 -26.16 4.32
CA CYS A 36 26.18 -26.42 4.81
C CYS A 36 25.23 -25.26 4.47
N TYR A 37 25.68 -24.02 4.71
CA TYR A 37 24.93 -22.82 4.37
C TYR A 37 24.68 -22.69 2.86
N HIS A 38 25.68 -22.99 2.03
CA HIS A 38 25.51 -23.00 0.57
C HIS A 38 24.48 -24.04 0.12
N GLN A 39 24.52 -25.26 0.68
CA GLN A 39 23.57 -26.31 0.33
C GLN A 39 22.15 -26.01 0.81
N LEU A 40 21.97 -25.44 2.00
CA LEU A 40 20.67 -24.98 2.47
C LEU A 40 20.07 -23.93 1.52
N ARG A 41 20.90 -23.00 1.06
CA ARG A 41 20.51 -21.97 0.09
C ARG A 41 20.15 -22.57 -1.27
N ASP A 42 20.90 -23.58 -1.71
CA ASP A 42 20.62 -24.29 -2.96
C ASP A 42 19.34 -25.12 -2.87
N LEU A 43 19.06 -25.70 -1.70
CA LEU A 43 17.82 -26.40 -1.40
C LEU A 43 16.62 -25.46 -1.52
N GLY A 44 16.67 -24.29 -0.87
CA GLY A 44 15.61 -23.27 -0.97
C GLY A 44 15.36 -22.81 -2.41
N LYS A 45 16.42 -22.53 -3.18
CA LYS A 45 16.30 -22.18 -4.60
C LYS A 45 15.66 -23.29 -5.44
N SER A 46 15.85 -24.55 -5.08
CA SER A 46 15.32 -25.70 -5.83
C SER A 46 13.83 -25.96 -5.62
N LEU A 47 13.19 -25.26 -4.65
CA LEU A 47 11.76 -25.41 -4.37
C LEU A 47 10.86 -24.82 -5.47
N ILE A 48 11.39 -23.88 -6.25
CA ILE A 48 10.69 -23.29 -7.41
C ILE A 48 11.45 -23.70 -8.68
N PRO A 49 10.80 -24.37 -9.65
CA PRO A 49 11.43 -24.77 -10.91
C PRO A 49 12.05 -23.59 -11.66
N ALA A 50 13.17 -23.82 -12.35
CA ALA A 50 13.87 -22.77 -13.08
C ALA A 50 13.08 -22.26 -14.31
N GLU A 51 12.14 -23.08 -14.79
CA GLU A 51 11.17 -22.73 -15.83
C GLU A 51 10.20 -21.65 -15.35
N GLU A 52 9.88 -21.63 -14.05
CA GLU A 52 8.97 -20.68 -13.43
C GLU A 52 9.70 -19.42 -12.96
N ALA A 53 10.92 -19.57 -12.41
CA ALA A 53 11.68 -18.44 -11.86
C ALA A 53 13.20 -18.63 -11.96
N ARG A 54 13.85 -17.81 -12.78
CA ARG A 54 15.29 -17.90 -13.07
C ARG A 54 16.15 -17.12 -12.09
N SER A 55 15.66 -15.99 -11.59
CA SER A 55 16.41 -15.14 -10.65
C SER A 55 15.82 -15.16 -9.25
N ALA A 56 16.59 -14.68 -8.26
CA ALA A 56 16.11 -14.49 -6.89
C ALA A 56 14.88 -13.57 -6.82
N ARG A 57 14.85 -12.52 -7.67
CA ARG A 57 13.72 -11.61 -7.77
C ARG A 57 12.48 -12.31 -8.32
N ASP A 58 12.65 -13.12 -9.37
CA ASP A 58 11.54 -13.83 -10.00
C ASP A 58 10.96 -14.88 -9.04
N ARG A 59 11.81 -15.55 -8.23
CA ARG A 59 11.35 -16.48 -7.19
C ARG A 59 10.54 -15.78 -6.11
N ILE A 60 11.00 -14.61 -5.65
CA ILE A 60 10.24 -13.78 -4.70
C ILE A 60 8.89 -13.39 -5.29
N LEU A 61 8.86 -12.90 -6.53
CA LEU A 61 7.62 -12.49 -7.18
C LEU A 61 6.66 -13.67 -7.38
N HIS A 62 7.16 -14.81 -7.86
CA HIS A 62 6.37 -16.03 -8.01
C HIS A 62 5.73 -16.44 -6.69
N TYR A 63 6.50 -16.41 -5.59
CA TYR A 63 6.00 -16.75 -4.26
C TYR A 63 4.91 -15.77 -3.79
N PHE A 64 5.09 -14.46 -3.98
CA PHE A 64 4.06 -13.48 -3.69
C PHE A 64 2.78 -13.67 -4.51
N LEU A 65 2.89 -13.94 -5.81
CA LEU A 65 1.73 -14.16 -6.68
C LEU A 65 0.97 -15.44 -6.30
N LYS A 66 1.69 -16.48 -5.89
CA LYS A 66 1.09 -17.74 -5.44
C LYS A 66 0.36 -17.61 -4.11
N TYR A 67 0.82 -16.71 -3.24
CA TYR A 67 0.28 -16.49 -1.89
C TYR A 67 -0.17 -15.03 -1.70
N GLN A 68 -0.96 -14.52 -2.65
CA GLN A 68 -1.52 -13.17 -2.57
C GLN A 68 -2.38 -13.01 -1.30
N GLY A 69 -2.28 -11.85 -0.64
CA GLY A 69 -3.01 -11.59 0.61
C GLY A 69 -2.48 -12.34 1.83
N VAL A 70 -1.38 -13.10 1.72
CA VAL A 70 -0.73 -13.78 2.84
C VAL A 70 0.46 -12.96 3.33
N VAL A 71 0.64 -12.89 4.65
CA VAL A 71 1.83 -12.30 5.27
C VAL A 71 3.01 -13.24 5.06
N ILE A 72 4.04 -12.75 4.38
CA ILE A 72 5.28 -13.48 4.09
C ILE A 72 6.42 -12.81 4.85
N SER A 73 7.09 -13.58 5.70
CA SER A 73 8.21 -13.10 6.51
C SER A 73 9.51 -12.97 5.73
N GLY A 74 10.43 -12.17 6.25
CA GLY A 74 11.76 -12.00 5.65
C GLY A 74 12.58 -13.30 5.61
N ASP A 75 12.40 -14.18 6.59
CA ASP A 75 13.09 -15.47 6.66
C ASP A 75 12.59 -16.43 5.57
N GLU A 76 11.28 -16.44 5.29
CA GLU A 76 10.74 -17.17 4.14
C GLU A 76 11.33 -16.66 2.83
N LEU A 77 11.43 -15.33 2.66
CA LEU A 77 12.01 -14.73 1.47
C LEU A 77 13.51 -15.03 1.35
N LEU A 78 14.24 -15.17 2.46
CA LEU A 78 15.64 -15.60 2.46
C LEU A 78 15.76 -17.03 1.91
N VAL A 79 14.88 -17.94 2.35
CA VAL A 79 14.85 -19.34 1.87
C VAL A 79 14.47 -19.41 0.39
N VAL A 80 13.37 -18.77 0.00
CA VAL A 80 12.83 -18.80 -1.38
C VAL A 80 13.78 -18.13 -2.37
N SER A 81 14.31 -16.96 -2.03
CA SER A 81 15.21 -16.22 -2.92
C SER A 81 16.60 -16.82 -2.96
N GLY A 82 17.02 -17.49 -1.88
CA GLY A 82 18.38 -17.99 -1.69
C GLY A 82 19.41 -16.85 -1.65
N ILE A 83 19.04 -15.67 -1.17
CA ILE A 83 19.95 -14.52 -0.98
C ILE A 83 19.61 -13.77 0.31
N GLN A 84 20.62 -13.13 0.90
CA GLN A 84 20.40 -12.22 2.05
C GLN A 84 19.79 -10.88 1.61
N GLU A 85 20.09 -10.42 0.40
CA GLU A 85 19.63 -9.15 -0.16
C GLU A 85 18.19 -9.19 -0.70
N TYR A 86 17.31 -10.00 -0.11
CA TYR A 86 15.92 -10.13 -0.57
C TYR A 86 15.17 -8.79 -0.46
N ALA A 87 15.42 -8.00 0.60
CA ALA A 87 14.78 -6.70 0.80
C ALA A 87 15.08 -5.72 -0.34
N ARG A 88 16.28 -5.80 -0.92
CA ARG A 88 16.64 -5.04 -2.12
C ARG A 88 15.80 -5.47 -3.32
N ARG A 89 15.57 -6.77 -3.52
CA ARG A 89 14.73 -7.29 -4.61
C ARG A 89 13.26 -6.91 -4.45
N ILE A 90 12.75 -6.87 -3.23
CA ILE A 90 11.39 -6.34 -2.95
C ILE A 90 11.32 -4.86 -3.32
N ARG A 91 12.34 -4.05 -2.98
CA ARG A 91 12.38 -2.65 -3.41
C ARG A 91 12.39 -2.52 -4.93
N GLU A 92 13.15 -3.36 -5.65
CA GLU A 92 13.12 -3.39 -7.12
C GLU A 92 11.74 -3.77 -7.65
N LEU A 93 11.09 -4.80 -7.10
CA LEU A 93 9.74 -5.22 -7.49
C LEU A 93 8.71 -4.10 -7.33
N ARG A 94 8.77 -3.35 -6.22
CA ARG A 94 7.87 -2.21 -5.99
C ARG A 94 8.15 -1.04 -6.92
N VAL A 95 9.43 -0.64 -7.00
CA VAL A 95 9.83 0.62 -7.64
C VAL A 95 9.94 0.49 -9.16
N GLN A 96 10.60 -0.56 -9.63
CA GLN A 96 10.92 -0.73 -11.05
C GLN A 96 9.84 -1.52 -11.79
N PHE A 97 9.18 -2.45 -11.08
CA PHE A 97 8.19 -3.35 -11.68
C PHE A 97 6.76 -3.09 -11.22
N GLY A 98 6.54 -2.18 -10.26
CA GLY A 98 5.20 -1.72 -9.86
C GLY A 98 4.34 -2.73 -9.14
N TRP A 99 4.94 -3.71 -8.46
CA TRP A 99 4.17 -4.66 -7.65
C TRP A 99 3.73 -4.03 -6.33
N SER A 100 2.44 -4.14 -6.02
CA SER A 100 1.82 -3.58 -4.81
C SER A 100 2.15 -4.42 -3.57
N ILE A 101 3.39 -4.33 -3.12
CA ILE A 101 3.90 -5.04 -1.93
C ILE A 101 4.01 -4.06 -0.77
N ALA A 102 3.24 -4.27 0.30
CA ALA A 102 3.37 -3.48 1.52
C ALA A 102 4.28 -4.20 2.53
N SER A 103 5.15 -3.43 3.19
CA SER A 103 5.85 -3.88 4.39
C SER A 103 4.92 -3.86 5.60
N GLY A 104 5.22 -4.67 6.62
CA GLY A 104 4.48 -4.67 7.88
C GLY A 104 4.37 -3.28 8.49
N LEU A 105 5.46 -2.52 8.51
CA LEU A 105 5.45 -1.12 8.98
C LEU A 105 4.43 -0.24 8.22
N THR A 106 4.36 -0.38 6.90
CA THR A 106 3.38 0.37 6.09
C THR A 106 1.96 -0.12 6.34
N ALA A 107 1.75 -1.44 6.46
CA ALA A 107 0.46 -2.01 6.81
C ALA A 107 -0.05 -1.50 8.16
N THR A 108 0.79 -1.50 9.20
CA THR A 108 0.45 -0.97 10.53
C THR A 108 0.06 0.51 10.46
N GLN A 109 0.86 1.34 9.77
CA GLN A 109 0.58 2.78 9.63
C GLN A 109 -0.72 3.06 8.86
N MET A 110 -1.07 2.22 7.88
CA MET A 110 -2.35 2.31 7.19
C MET A 110 -3.51 1.87 8.09
N ALA A 111 -3.32 0.81 8.87
CA ALA A 111 -4.33 0.29 9.79
C ALA A 111 -4.67 1.31 10.90
N GLU A 112 -3.68 2.04 11.43
CA GLU A 112 -3.88 3.12 12.41
C GLU A 112 -4.85 4.21 11.92
N GLU A 113 -4.91 4.45 10.60
CA GLU A 113 -5.81 5.42 9.98
C GLU A 113 -7.05 4.77 9.33
N ASN A 114 -7.33 3.50 9.64
CA ASN A 114 -8.42 2.69 9.06
C ASN A 114 -8.36 2.57 7.53
N GLU A 115 -7.16 2.55 6.95
CA GLU A 115 -6.92 2.42 5.50
C GLU A 115 -6.48 1.01 5.07
N PHE A 116 -6.39 0.07 6.02
CA PHE A 116 -6.01 -1.32 5.77
C PHE A 116 -7.17 -2.26 6.13
N SER A 117 -7.83 -2.84 5.13
CA SER A 117 -9.05 -3.63 5.28
C SER A 117 -8.95 -4.99 4.59
N LEU A 118 -7.87 -5.73 4.87
CA LEU A 118 -7.77 -7.14 4.47
C LEU A 118 -8.38 -8.04 5.53
N VAL A 119 -9.28 -8.92 5.10
CA VAL A 119 -9.91 -9.93 5.97
C VAL A 119 -8.84 -10.91 6.44
N ASP A 120 -8.94 -11.32 7.71
CA ASP A 120 -8.05 -12.29 8.37
C ASP A 120 -6.58 -11.87 8.54
N ILE A 121 -6.23 -10.60 8.27
CA ILE A 121 -4.88 -10.07 8.51
C ILE A 121 -4.90 -9.02 9.61
N ASP A 122 -4.22 -9.31 10.72
CA ASP A 122 -3.91 -8.32 11.74
C ASP A 122 -2.62 -7.56 11.38
N ALA A 123 -2.78 -6.37 10.81
CA ALA A 123 -1.66 -5.50 10.43
C ALA A 123 -0.83 -5.01 11.63
N ALA A 124 -1.37 -5.04 12.85
CA ALA A 124 -0.62 -4.68 14.06
C ALA A 124 0.33 -5.80 14.51
N ALA A 125 0.05 -7.04 14.13
CA ALA A 125 0.91 -8.20 14.41
C ALA A 125 2.07 -8.35 13.43
N MET A 126 2.05 -7.65 12.29
CA MET A 126 3.09 -7.73 11.27
C MET A 126 4.42 -7.12 11.75
N GLY A 127 5.51 -7.85 11.59
CA GLY A 127 6.87 -7.40 11.87
C GLY A 127 7.44 -6.46 10.81
N THR A 128 8.60 -5.85 11.12
CA THR A 128 9.30 -4.92 10.21
C THR A 128 9.85 -5.58 8.95
N SER A 129 10.07 -6.89 9.00
CA SER A 129 10.54 -7.72 7.89
C SER A 129 9.43 -8.55 7.27
N ASP A 130 8.17 -8.28 7.60
CA ASP A 130 7.02 -8.94 6.99
C ASP A 130 6.52 -8.13 5.80
N TYR A 131 5.97 -8.85 4.82
CA TYR A 131 5.51 -8.28 3.56
C TYR A 131 4.20 -8.94 3.14
N ILE A 132 3.38 -8.20 2.40
CA ILE A 132 2.13 -8.70 1.83
C ILE A 132 1.94 -8.14 0.42
N LEU A 133 1.55 -8.99 -0.51
CA LEU A 133 1.12 -8.57 -1.85
C LEU A 133 -0.36 -8.19 -1.79
N LEU A 134 -0.66 -6.92 -2.04
CA LEU A 134 -2.01 -6.34 -1.98
C LEU A 134 -2.75 -6.45 -3.32
N SER A 135 -2.02 -6.56 -4.42
CA SER A 135 -2.58 -6.68 -5.78
C SER A 135 -1.63 -7.48 -6.67
N ASP A 136 -2.22 -8.33 -7.50
CA ASP A 136 -1.58 -9.09 -8.57
C ASP A 136 -1.58 -8.34 -9.92
N GLU A 137 -2.10 -7.10 -9.94
CA GLU A 137 -1.98 -6.21 -11.08
C GLU A 137 -0.62 -5.49 -11.07
N GLN A 138 0.09 -5.60 -12.19
CA GLN A 138 1.36 -4.90 -12.36
C GLN A 138 1.15 -3.44 -12.77
N ASP A 139 1.70 -2.51 -12.00
CA ASP A 139 1.73 -1.10 -12.36
C ASP A 139 2.91 -0.75 -13.26
N ARG A 140 2.63 -0.52 -14.55
CA ARG A 140 3.67 -0.22 -15.55
C ARG A 140 4.24 1.20 -15.45
N ASP A 141 3.55 2.10 -14.76
CA ASP A 141 3.95 3.50 -14.62
C ASP A 141 4.74 3.77 -13.33
N ALA A 142 4.86 2.77 -12.44
CA ALA A 142 5.56 2.88 -11.16
C ALA A 142 7.00 3.41 -11.28
N ALA A 143 7.75 2.96 -12.30
CA ALA A 143 9.12 3.42 -12.51
C ALA A 143 9.18 4.93 -12.84
N HIS A 144 8.23 5.42 -13.65
CA HIS A 144 8.10 6.85 -13.93
C HIS A 144 7.71 7.63 -12.67
N ARG A 145 6.70 7.15 -11.95
CA ARG A 145 6.23 7.79 -10.71
C ARG A 145 7.29 7.81 -9.61
N TRP A 146 8.17 6.81 -9.56
CA TRP A 146 9.29 6.81 -8.63
C TRP A 146 10.28 7.95 -8.90
N ASN A 147 10.56 8.28 -10.17
CA ASN A 147 11.43 9.41 -10.51
C ASN A 147 10.82 10.73 -9.99
N VAL A 148 9.52 10.92 -10.21
CA VAL A 148 8.76 12.07 -9.68
C VAL A 148 8.81 12.10 -8.16
N ALA A 149 8.62 10.96 -7.49
CA ALA A 149 8.68 10.87 -6.04
C ALA A 149 10.07 11.24 -5.50
N ASN A 150 11.14 10.76 -6.14
CA ASN A 150 12.52 11.04 -5.75
C ASN A 150 12.88 12.52 -5.93
N GLU A 151 12.41 13.18 -6.98
CA GLU A 151 12.56 14.62 -7.17
C GLU A 151 11.88 15.39 -6.01
N ILE A 152 10.60 15.13 -5.77
CA ILE A 152 9.81 15.81 -4.73
C ILE A 152 10.36 15.52 -3.32
N ARG A 153 10.84 14.30 -3.06
CA ARG A 153 11.39 13.91 -1.75
C ARG A 153 12.62 14.76 -1.35
N ARG A 154 13.41 15.20 -2.34
CA ARG A 154 14.63 16.01 -2.15
C ARG A 154 14.33 17.47 -1.85
N GLU A 155 13.14 17.96 -2.18
CA GLU A 155 12.73 19.33 -1.87
C GLU A 155 12.67 19.58 -0.35
N ASN A 156 13.01 20.81 0.04
CA ASN A 156 12.99 21.24 1.42
C ASN A 156 11.62 21.83 1.82
N ILE A 157 10.58 21.01 1.75
CA ILE A 157 9.21 21.37 2.13
C ILE A 157 8.63 20.33 3.11
N SER A 158 7.49 20.64 3.72
CA SER A 158 6.87 19.77 4.72
C SER A 158 6.48 18.40 4.15
N VAL A 159 6.27 17.39 5.01
CA VAL A 159 5.79 16.06 4.57
C VAL A 159 4.46 16.19 3.83
N ARG A 160 3.50 16.93 4.41
CA ARG A 160 2.19 17.15 3.81
C ARG A 160 2.28 17.82 2.44
N ASP A 161 3.15 18.82 2.28
CA ASP A 161 3.30 19.52 1.00
C ASP A 161 3.95 18.63 -0.07
N ARG A 162 4.89 17.75 0.33
CA ARG A 162 5.44 16.72 -0.58
C ARG A 162 4.38 15.73 -1.03
N LEU A 163 3.58 15.22 -0.10
CA LEU A 163 2.48 14.30 -0.41
C LEU A 163 1.48 14.95 -1.36
N LEU A 164 1.03 16.18 -1.05
CA LEU A 164 0.11 16.92 -1.91
C LEU A 164 0.69 17.20 -3.30
N LYS A 165 1.95 17.68 -3.38
CA LYS A 165 2.62 17.91 -4.65
C LYS A 165 2.69 16.63 -5.48
N TYR A 166 2.95 15.50 -4.85
CA TYR A 166 2.99 14.21 -5.51
C TYR A 166 1.61 13.76 -6.03
N PHE A 167 0.55 13.89 -5.22
CA PHE A 167 -0.82 13.62 -5.68
C PHE A 167 -1.20 14.48 -6.87
N ARG A 168 -0.92 15.80 -6.83
CA ARG A 168 -1.23 16.73 -7.93
C ARG A 168 -0.43 16.45 -9.21
N LYS A 169 0.73 15.81 -9.12
CA LYS A 169 1.50 15.34 -10.29
C LYS A 169 0.98 14.02 -10.87
N ASN A 170 0.12 13.32 -10.14
CA ASN A 170 -0.37 11.98 -10.45
C ASN A 170 -1.90 11.90 -10.29
N ILE A 171 -2.62 12.92 -10.77
CA ILE A 171 -4.09 12.98 -10.70
C ILE A 171 -4.67 11.77 -11.43
N GLY A 172 -5.64 11.10 -10.80
CA GLY A 172 -6.31 9.90 -11.33
C GLY A 172 -5.45 8.63 -11.32
N GLN A 173 -4.20 8.68 -10.87
CA GLN A 173 -3.32 7.51 -10.81
C GLN A 173 -3.45 6.78 -9.47
N LYS A 174 -3.32 5.45 -9.49
CA LYS A 174 -3.22 4.62 -8.29
C LYS A 174 -1.85 4.86 -7.64
N ILE A 175 -1.82 5.32 -6.39
CA ILE A 175 -0.60 5.53 -5.60
C ILE A 175 -0.61 4.58 -4.40
N THR A 176 0.52 3.95 -4.12
CA THR A 176 0.66 3.00 -3.01
C THR A 176 1.10 3.68 -1.72
N GLY A 177 0.76 3.09 -0.57
CA GLY A 177 1.26 3.54 0.74
C GLY A 177 2.80 3.55 0.84
N GLU A 178 3.51 2.66 0.12
CA GLU A 178 4.98 2.65 0.09
C GLU A 178 5.58 3.87 -0.62
N GLU A 179 4.96 4.35 -1.70
CA GLU A 179 5.38 5.61 -2.37
C GLU A 179 5.20 6.80 -1.43
N LEU A 180 4.09 6.85 -0.69
CA LEU A 180 3.78 7.93 0.26
C LEU A 180 4.72 7.92 1.48
N LYS A 181 5.00 6.74 2.04
CA LYS A 181 6.02 6.57 3.10
C LYS A 181 7.40 7.03 2.63
N TYR A 182 7.79 6.67 1.41
CA TYR A 182 9.06 7.08 0.83
C TYR A 182 9.19 8.61 0.73
N LEU A 183 8.14 9.28 0.25
CA LEU A 183 8.06 10.74 0.20
C LEU A 183 8.19 11.37 1.58
N ALA A 184 7.61 10.76 2.61
CA ALA A 184 7.72 11.23 3.98
C ALA A 184 9.12 11.02 4.61
N ARG A 185 10.05 10.37 3.92
CA ARG A 185 11.36 9.91 4.44
C ARG A 185 11.18 8.96 5.63
N ASP A 186 10.26 8.00 5.45
CA ASP A 186 9.99 6.92 6.41
C ASP A 186 9.47 7.41 7.78
N LYS A 187 9.00 8.65 7.86
CA LYS A 187 8.27 9.16 9.03
C LYS A 187 6.89 8.50 9.10
N SER A 188 6.51 7.98 10.27
CA SER A 188 5.22 7.32 10.50
C SER A 188 4.00 8.21 10.27
N GLU A 189 4.15 9.54 10.38
CA GLU A 189 3.04 10.47 10.23
C GLU A 189 2.43 10.54 8.82
N TRP A 190 3.02 9.90 7.80
CA TRP A 190 2.57 10.04 6.42
C TRP A 190 1.09 9.66 6.23
N ALA A 191 0.62 8.56 6.82
CA ALA A 191 -0.75 8.09 6.67
C ALA A 191 -1.73 9.12 7.25
N ARG A 192 -1.44 9.61 8.46
CA ARG A 192 -2.15 10.71 9.10
C ARG A 192 -2.15 11.99 8.25
N ARG A 193 -1.03 12.35 7.61
CA ARG A 193 -0.96 13.53 6.72
C ARG A 193 -1.81 13.37 5.46
N VAL A 194 -1.94 12.16 4.93
CA VAL A 194 -2.85 11.89 3.81
C VAL A 194 -4.30 12.05 4.27
N ARG A 195 -4.66 11.52 5.45
CA ARG A 195 -5.98 11.74 6.03
C ARG A 195 -6.27 13.22 6.25
N GLU A 196 -5.33 13.98 6.82
CA GLU A 196 -5.46 15.44 6.96
C GLU A 196 -5.72 16.13 5.61
N LEU A 197 -5.00 15.73 4.55
CA LEU A 197 -5.20 16.30 3.21
C LEU A 197 -6.65 16.14 2.75
N ARG A 198 -7.25 14.99 3.03
CA ARG A 198 -8.66 14.69 2.77
C ARG A 198 -9.61 15.44 3.70
N THR A 199 -9.49 15.24 5.01
CA THR A 199 -10.51 15.64 6.01
C THR A 199 -10.34 17.05 6.58
N GLU A 200 -9.19 17.70 6.39
CA GLU A 200 -8.93 19.05 6.93
C GLU A 200 -8.55 20.05 5.85
N TYR A 201 -7.88 19.58 4.79
CA TYR A 201 -7.48 20.42 3.66
C TYR A 201 -8.43 20.31 2.48
N GLY A 202 -9.40 19.38 2.50
CA GLY A 202 -10.46 19.26 1.49
C GLY A 202 -9.94 18.86 0.12
N TRP A 203 -8.89 18.03 0.05
CA TRP A 203 -8.46 17.43 -1.20
C TRP A 203 -9.23 16.13 -1.45
N PRO A 204 -9.75 15.88 -2.68
CA PRO A 204 -10.53 14.69 -3.01
C PRO A 204 -9.60 13.49 -3.21
N ILE A 205 -8.95 13.09 -2.12
CA ILE A 205 -8.14 11.87 -2.05
C ILE A 205 -9.08 10.75 -1.60
N VAL A 206 -9.20 9.71 -2.40
CA VAL A 206 -10.05 8.57 -2.15
C VAL A 206 -9.23 7.30 -2.01
N THR A 207 -9.75 6.39 -1.19
CA THR A 207 -9.25 5.03 -1.01
C THR A 207 -10.43 4.07 -1.10
N LYS A 208 -10.15 2.77 -1.00
CA LYS A 208 -11.19 1.74 -0.86
C LYS A 208 -12.19 2.08 0.24
N ASN A 209 -11.71 2.59 1.36
CA ASN A 209 -12.51 2.82 2.56
C ASN A 209 -13.22 4.18 2.57
N THR A 210 -12.86 5.11 1.68
CA THR A 210 -13.37 6.50 1.74
C THR A 210 -14.08 6.97 0.48
N GLY A 211 -14.56 6.05 -0.36
CA GLY A 211 -15.48 6.41 -1.45
C GLY A 211 -15.31 5.64 -2.76
N ARG A 212 -14.28 4.81 -2.89
CA ARG A 212 -14.00 4.04 -4.12
C ARG A 212 -13.77 2.56 -3.84
N PRO A 213 -14.84 1.77 -3.60
CA PRO A 213 -14.73 0.36 -3.19
C PRO A 213 -14.05 -0.54 -4.24
N ASP A 214 -13.95 -0.09 -5.48
CA ASP A 214 -13.23 -0.72 -6.59
C ASP A 214 -11.71 -0.61 -6.47
N LEU A 215 -11.19 0.29 -5.64
CA LEU A 215 -9.75 0.38 -5.38
C LEU A 215 -9.27 -0.79 -4.51
N GLU A 216 -8.01 -1.17 -4.73
CA GLU A 216 -7.31 -2.15 -3.91
C GLU A 216 -6.99 -1.56 -2.53
N VAL A 217 -6.77 -2.43 -1.55
CA VAL A 217 -6.30 -2.01 -0.22
C VAL A 217 -4.92 -1.35 -0.35
N GLY A 218 -4.69 -0.27 0.38
CA GLY A 218 -3.41 0.47 0.35
C GLY A 218 -3.18 1.33 -0.89
N VAL A 219 -4.20 1.48 -1.75
CA VAL A 219 -4.20 2.40 -2.89
C VAL A 219 -4.91 3.71 -2.53
N TYR A 220 -4.26 4.81 -2.91
CA TYR A 220 -4.72 6.19 -2.77
C TYR A 220 -4.80 6.83 -4.14
N LEU A 221 -5.85 7.61 -4.39
CA LEU A 221 -6.06 8.29 -5.68
C LEU A 221 -6.54 9.72 -5.43
N LEU A 222 -5.96 10.70 -6.12
CA LEU A 222 -6.50 12.06 -6.16
C LEU A 222 -7.43 12.18 -7.37
N GLU A 223 -8.71 12.42 -7.15
CA GLU A 223 -9.71 12.39 -8.24
C GLU A 223 -9.64 13.64 -9.12
N ALA A 224 -9.41 14.79 -8.52
CA ALA A 224 -9.29 16.05 -9.23
C ALA A 224 -8.28 16.98 -8.53
N ASP A 225 -7.61 17.84 -9.30
CA ASP A 225 -6.81 18.94 -8.76
C ASP A 225 -7.71 20.10 -8.29
N ARG A 226 -8.56 19.80 -7.31
CA ARG A 226 -9.55 20.73 -6.76
C ARG A 226 -9.55 20.65 -5.25
N GLN A 227 -9.16 21.74 -4.60
CA GLN A 227 -9.27 21.86 -3.15
C GLN A 227 -10.61 22.47 -2.76
N SER A 228 -11.34 21.87 -1.83
CA SER A 228 -12.57 22.45 -1.29
C SER A 228 -12.29 23.81 -0.63
N PRO A 229 -13.23 24.77 -0.67
CA PRO A 229 -13.12 26.04 0.03
C PRO A 229 -12.89 25.84 1.54
N LYS A 230 -12.13 26.73 2.20
CA LYS A 230 -11.74 26.60 3.63
C LYS A 230 -12.89 26.28 4.58
N HIS A 231 -14.07 26.83 4.29
CA HIS A 231 -15.25 26.69 5.12
C HIS A 231 -15.89 25.29 5.01
N ASP A 232 -15.73 24.61 3.88
CA ASP A 232 -16.28 23.26 3.64
C ASP A 232 -15.37 22.14 4.14
N ARG A 233 -14.13 22.45 4.54
CA ARG A 233 -13.10 21.41 4.80
C ARG A 233 -13.25 20.64 6.10
N ARG A 234 -14.12 21.05 7.03
CA ARG A 234 -14.18 20.46 8.39
C ARG A 234 -15.58 20.00 8.76
N ILE A 235 -16.10 19.01 8.05
CA ILE A 235 -17.32 18.31 8.46
C ILE A 235 -16.91 17.16 9.40
N PRO A 236 -17.38 17.12 10.67
CA PRO A 236 -17.04 16.01 11.57
C PRO A 236 -17.56 14.66 11.06
N ASP A 237 -16.76 13.59 11.21
CA ASP A 237 -17.14 12.24 10.78
C ASP A 237 -18.51 11.75 11.30
N PRO A 238 -18.94 12.04 12.56
CA PRO A 238 -20.29 11.70 13.01
C PRO A 238 -21.37 12.39 12.19
N VAL A 239 -21.21 13.68 11.90
CA VAL A 239 -22.14 14.46 11.07
C VAL A 239 -22.17 13.89 9.65
N GLN A 240 -21.00 13.59 9.08
CA GLN A 240 -20.94 13.01 7.75
C GLN A 240 -21.66 11.66 7.67
N ARG A 241 -21.41 10.75 8.62
CA ARG A 241 -22.09 9.45 8.67
C ARG A 241 -23.59 9.59 8.84
N ASN A 242 -24.04 10.50 9.69
CA ASN A 242 -25.46 10.71 9.93
C ASN A 242 -26.18 11.28 8.70
N VAL A 243 -25.55 12.23 7.99
CA VAL A 243 -26.08 12.78 6.74
C VAL A 243 -26.14 11.70 5.65
N LEU A 244 -25.07 10.92 5.47
CA LEU A 244 -25.06 9.81 4.50
C LEU A 244 -26.13 8.76 4.83
N ARG A 245 -26.31 8.39 6.09
CA ARG A 245 -27.37 7.46 6.53
C ARG A 245 -28.77 8.03 6.32
N ARG A 246 -28.98 9.30 6.64
CA ARG A 246 -30.26 10.00 6.45
C ARG A 246 -30.67 10.00 4.97
N ASP A 247 -29.70 10.22 4.09
CA ASP A 247 -29.90 10.29 2.64
C ASP A 247 -29.83 8.91 1.97
N ASP A 248 -29.94 7.82 2.75
CA ASP A 248 -29.91 6.41 2.29
C ASP A 248 -28.67 6.05 1.46
N TYR A 249 -27.56 6.75 1.68
CA TYR A 249 -26.34 6.64 0.88
C TYR A 249 -26.59 6.90 -0.62
N LYS A 250 -27.49 7.85 -0.95
CA LYS A 250 -27.84 8.24 -2.31
C LYS A 250 -27.74 9.74 -2.52
N CYS A 251 -27.52 10.14 -3.77
CA CYS A 251 -27.62 11.52 -4.18
C CYS A 251 -29.06 12.01 -4.03
N THR A 252 -29.27 13.08 -3.26
CA THR A 252 -30.60 13.68 -3.03
C THR A 252 -31.22 14.32 -4.27
N VAL A 253 -30.46 14.51 -5.35
CA VAL A 253 -30.94 15.13 -6.62
C VAL A 253 -31.27 14.08 -7.68
N CYS A 254 -30.39 13.10 -7.91
CA CYS A 254 -30.55 12.12 -9.00
C CYS A 254 -30.66 10.66 -8.52
N ALA A 255 -30.75 10.43 -7.21
CA ALA A 255 -30.81 9.11 -6.57
C ALA A 255 -29.59 8.18 -6.78
N TRP A 256 -28.55 8.64 -7.50
CA TRP A 256 -27.34 7.86 -7.72
C TRP A 256 -26.71 7.36 -6.43
N SER A 257 -26.37 6.08 -6.38
CA SER A 257 -25.71 5.42 -5.25
C SER A 257 -24.43 4.70 -5.68
N HIS A 258 -23.61 4.29 -4.70
CA HIS A 258 -22.44 3.44 -4.97
C HIS A 258 -22.79 2.08 -5.58
N GLU A 259 -24.04 1.62 -5.52
CA GLU A 259 -24.50 0.39 -6.18
C GLU A 259 -24.55 0.53 -7.71
N GLU A 260 -24.71 1.76 -8.22
CA GLU A 260 -24.74 2.06 -9.66
C GLU A 260 -23.34 2.40 -10.22
N TRP A 261 -22.32 2.38 -9.36
CA TRP A 261 -20.96 2.75 -9.73
C TRP A 261 -20.40 1.82 -10.81
N ASN A 262 -19.81 2.42 -11.85
CA ASN A 262 -19.05 1.70 -12.86
C ASN A 262 -17.98 2.59 -13.46
N ARG A 263 -17.05 2.00 -14.22
CA ARG A 263 -15.92 2.74 -14.81
C ARG A 263 -16.33 3.87 -15.77
N SER A 264 -17.49 3.74 -16.42
CA SER A 264 -18.04 4.77 -17.31
C SER A 264 -18.79 5.88 -16.56
N ASP A 265 -19.15 5.65 -15.30
CA ASP A 265 -19.82 6.59 -14.42
C ASP A 265 -19.12 6.64 -13.04
N PRO A 266 -17.92 7.24 -12.97
CA PRO A 266 -17.08 7.22 -11.78
C PRO A 266 -17.51 8.28 -10.75
N ARG A 267 -18.81 8.54 -10.64
CA ARG A 267 -19.37 9.45 -9.63
C ARG A 267 -19.06 8.93 -8.22
N HIS A 268 -19.08 9.84 -7.24
CA HIS A 268 -19.06 9.52 -5.82
C HIS A 268 -19.90 10.52 -5.04
N LEU A 269 -20.21 10.18 -3.79
CA LEU A 269 -21.01 11.03 -2.91
C LEU A 269 -20.14 12.03 -2.15
N GLU A 270 -20.52 13.30 -2.21
CA GLU A 270 -19.96 14.42 -1.46
C GLU A 270 -21.07 15.08 -0.63
N LEU A 271 -20.67 15.74 0.46
CA LEU A 271 -21.59 16.55 1.25
C LEU A 271 -21.60 17.99 0.76
N HIS A 272 -22.80 18.52 0.58
CA HIS A 272 -23.02 19.88 0.13
C HIS A 272 -23.79 20.69 1.16
N HIS A 273 -23.36 21.92 1.41
CA HIS A 273 -24.09 22.86 2.26
C HIS A 273 -25.26 23.49 1.52
N GLN A 274 -26.48 23.26 2.00
CA GLN A 274 -27.68 23.93 1.49
C GLN A 274 -27.58 25.45 1.68
N LYS A 275 -27.25 25.88 2.90
CA LYS A 275 -26.89 27.25 3.22
C LYS A 275 -25.37 27.38 3.24
N THR A 276 -24.83 28.22 2.37
CA THR A 276 -23.37 28.42 2.28
C THR A 276 -22.84 29.04 3.57
N HIS A 277 -21.59 28.73 3.92
CA HIS A 277 -20.93 29.37 5.06
C HIS A 277 -20.84 30.89 4.94
N ALA A 278 -20.74 31.44 3.73
CA ALA A 278 -20.77 32.88 3.48
C ALA A 278 -22.06 33.55 3.99
N THR A 279 -23.16 32.79 4.12
CA THR A 279 -24.44 33.25 4.68
C THR A 279 -24.69 32.72 6.10
N GLY A 280 -23.67 32.12 6.75
CA GLY A 280 -23.74 31.59 8.11
C GLY A 280 -24.29 30.16 8.21
N GLY A 281 -24.18 29.35 7.15
CA GLY A 281 -24.47 27.92 7.24
C GLY A 281 -23.39 27.15 8.00
N GLY A 282 -23.77 26.26 8.91
CA GLY A 282 -22.84 25.45 9.71
C GLY A 282 -22.64 24.03 9.17
N ASN A 283 -21.72 23.29 9.79
CA ASN A 283 -21.49 21.86 9.51
C ASN A 283 -22.44 20.99 10.36
N THR A 284 -23.74 21.21 10.19
CA THR A 284 -24.80 20.48 10.89
C THR A 284 -25.53 19.55 9.94
N GLU A 285 -26.12 18.48 10.48
CA GLU A 285 -26.85 17.49 9.67
C GLU A 285 -27.94 18.17 8.82
N ASP A 286 -28.71 19.07 9.42
CA ASP A 286 -29.80 19.79 8.72
C ASP A 286 -29.33 20.69 7.58
N ASN A 287 -28.09 21.18 7.63
CA ASN A 287 -27.55 22.07 6.60
C ASN A 287 -26.79 21.33 5.50
N LEU A 288 -26.55 20.04 5.65
CA LEU A 288 -25.80 19.23 4.71
C LEU A 288 -26.73 18.30 3.95
N VAL A 289 -26.44 18.07 2.67
CA VAL A 289 -27.09 17.05 1.85
C VAL A 289 -26.05 16.24 1.09
N THR A 290 -26.37 14.98 0.84
CA THR A 290 -25.55 14.08 0.04
C THR A 290 -25.85 14.31 -1.44
N LEU A 291 -24.80 14.58 -2.22
CA LEU A 291 -24.87 14.76 -3.67
C LEU A 291 -23.82 13.92 -4.37
N CYS A 292 -24.10 13.42 -5.56
CA CYS A 292 -23.04 12.89 -6.41
C CYS A 292 -22.18 14.05 -6.96
N THR A 293 -20.92 13.79 -7.29
CA THR A 293 -20.00 14.80 -7.83
C THR A 293 -20.54 15.61 -9.00
N VAL A 294 -21.25 14.97 -9.93
CA VAL A 294 -21.84 15.67 -11.07
C VAL A 294 -22.91 16.66 -10.62
N CYS A 295 -23.84 16.25 -9.76
CA CYS A 295 -24.87 17.15 -9.23
C CYS A 295 -24.26 18.23 -8.33
N HIS A 296 -23.22 17.89 -7.56
CA HIS A 296 -22.49 18.84 -6.73
C HIS A 296 -21.87 19.96 -7.58
N ASP A 297 -21.18 19.58 -8.65
CA ASP A 297 -20.54 20.50 -9.60
C ASP A 297 -21.58 21.34 -10.35
N ASP A 298 -22.70 20.75 -10.77
CA ASP A 298 -23.78 21.46 -11.43
C ASP A 298 -24.40 22.53 -10.52
N ILE A 299 -24.53 22.28 -9.22
CA ILE A 299 -25.02 23.28 -8.26
C ILE A 299 -24.01 24.42 -8.10
N HIS A 300 -22.71 24.11 -7.99
CA HIS A 300 -21.67 25.15 -7.90
C HIS A 300 -21.52 25.95 -9.20
N ARG A 301 -21.80 25.36 -10.37
CA ARG A 301 -21.77 26.06 -11.66
C ARG A 301 -22.96 27.02 -11.84
N LYS A 302 -24.09 26.75 -11.21
CA LYS A 302 -25.33 27.56 -11.30
C LYS A 302 -25.37 28.73 -10.33
N LYS A 303 -24.43 28.83 -9.39
CA LYS A 303 -24.25 29.96 -8.46
C LYS A 303 -23.18 30.92 -8.97
#